data_AF-A0A3Q3IL14-F1
#
_entry.id   AF-A0A3Q3IL14-F1
#
_cell.length_a   1.000
_cell.length_b   1.000
_cell.length_c   1.000
_cell.angle_alpha   90.00
_cell.angle_beta   90.00
_cell.angle_gamma   90.00
#
_symmetry.space_group_name_H-M   'P 1'
#
loop_
_entity.id
_entity.type
_entity.pdbx_description
1 polymer ?
#
loop_
_entity_poly.entity_id
_entity_poly.type
_entity_poly.pdbx_seq_one_letter_code
_entity_poly.pdbx_strand_id
1 'polypeptide(L)'
;SVTLYGKRLFWRDPQYQEAKWVSTSLSWMRWDAALNAGFRRLFSYIQGSNQGKVKADMTAPVTCRVDPGASPACESQFTVSFYIPEEHQVNPPEPSFIVSVWILKKEKEQLGVQRLCNTLPTAF
;
A
#
# COMPACT_ATOMS: atom_id res chain seq x y z
N SER A 1 -3.41 10.43 18.78
CA SER A 1 -2.28 11.37 18.62
C SER A 1 -1.37 10.82 17.54
N VAL A 2 -1.27 11.50 16.39
CA VAL A 2 -0.44 11.04 15.27
C VAL A 2 0.63 12.12 15.08
N THR A 3 1.87 11.78 15.47
CA THR A 3 3.02 12.69 15.50
C THR A 3 3.84 12.55 14.24
N LEU A 4 4.11 13.65 13.57
CA LEU A 4 4.41 13.64 12.15
C LEU A 4 5.25 14.89 11.76
N TYR A 5 6.57 14.69 11.61
CA TYR A 5 7.61 15.72 11.38
C TYR A 5 7.56 16.30 9.94
N GLY A 6 7.76 17.61 9.80
CA GLY A 6 7.25 18.37 8.65
C GLY A 6 8.24 18.84 7.57
N LYS A 7 7.68 19.14 6.39
CA LYS A 7 7.87 20.37 5.60
C LYS A 7 6.58 20.65 4.81
N ARG A 8 6.19 21.92 4.87
CA ARG A 8 4.96 22.52 4.35
C ARG A 8 4.88 22.40 2.83
N LEU A 9 3.88 21.69 2.30
CA LEU A 9 3.50 21.77 0.88
C LEU A 9 1.96 21.71 0.75
N PHE A 10 1.44 22.85 0.30
CA PHE A 10 0.17 23.12 -0.38
C PHE A 10 -0.86 21.98 -0.48
N TRP A 11 -2.01 22.22 0.13
CA TRP A 11 -3.26 21.47 -0.09
C TRP A 11 -3.70 21.62 -1.54
N ARG A 12 -3.39 20.63 -2.37
CA ARG A 12 -4.12 20.36 -3.61
C ARG A 12 -4.47 18.88 -3.55
N ASP A 13 -5.74 18.61 -3.24
CA ASP A 13 -6.29 17.28 -3.10
C ASP A 13 -5.82 16.36 -4.22
N PRO A 14 -5.11 15.25 -3.94
CA PRO A 14 -5.16 14.13 -4.84
C PRO A 14 -6.57 13.54 -4.65
N GLN A 15 -7.54 14.02 -5.43
CA GLN A 15 -8.79 13.31 -5.57
C GLN A 15 -8.43 11.93 -6.12
N TYR A 16 -8.39 10.92 -5.25
CA TYR A 16 -8.23 9.55 -5.70
C TYR A 16 -9.50 9.20 -6.47
N GLN A 17 -9.37 9.16 -7.80
CA GLN A 17 -10.39 8.61 -8.68
C GLN A 17 -10.57 7.13 -8.35
N GLU A 18 -11.73 6.58 -8.69
CA GLU A 18 -12.00 5.16 -8.56
C GLU A 18 -10.91 4.36 -9.30
N ALA A 19 -10.23 3.47 -8.58
CA ALA A 19 -9.15 2.68 -9.14
C ALA A 19 -9.02 1.32 -8.46
N LYS A 20 -8.49 0.34 -9.18
CA LYS A 20 -8.09 -0.95 -8.63
C LYS A 20 -6.68 -0.89 -8.07
N TRP A 21 -6.53 -1.48 -6.90
CA TRP A 21 -5.29 -1.58 -6.16
C TRP A 21 -5.05 -3.03 -5.80
N VAL A 22 -3.83 -3.51 -5.92
CA VAL A 22 -3.46 -4.82 -5.38
C VAL A 22 -3.06 -4.63 -3.92
N SER A 23 -3.66 -5.40 -3.02
CA SER A 23 -3.54 -5.23 -1.57
C SER A 23 -3.22 -6.53 -0.85
N THR A 24 -2.59 -6.42 0.31
CA THR A 24 -2.35 -7.52 1.25
C THR A 24 -2.49 -7.01 2.68
N SER A 25 -3.00 -7.83 3.59
CA SER A 25 -3.14 -7.49 5.01
C SER A 25 -2.33 -8.44 5.87
N LEU A 26 -1.72 -7.86 6.90
CA LEU A 26 -0.87 -8.54 7.86
C LEU A 26 -1.20 -8.03 9.26
N SER A 27 -1.15 -8.88 10.26
CA SER A 27 -1.20 -8.46 11.67
C SER A 27 0.21 -8.45 12.24
N TRP A 28 0.62 -7.33 12.84
CA TRP A 28 1.94 -7.13 13.43
C TRP A 28 1.88 -6.11 14.59
N MET A 29 2.86 -6.12 15.48
CA MET A 29 3.05 -5.02 16.46
C MET A 29 3.77 -3.81 15.86
N ARG A 30 4.58 -4.00 14.81
CA ARG A 30 5.49 -2.99 14.26
C ARG A 30 5.15 -2.63 12.82
N TRP A 31 4.99 -1.33 12.57
CA TRP A 31 4.68 -0.76 11.25
C TRP A 31 5.73 -1.09 10.18
N ASP A 32 7.01 -0.90 10.49
CA ASP A 32 8.12 -1.10 9.56
C ASP A 32 8.26 -2.56 9.10
N ALA A 33 8.06 -3.50 10.03
CA ALA A 33 8.06 -4.92 9.72
C ALA A 33 6.88 -5.29 8.81
N ALA A 34 5.68 -4.81 9.13
CA ALA A 34 4.49 -5.04 8.32
C ALA A 34 4.62 -4.44 6.91
N LEU A 35 5.05 -3.18 6.80
CA LEU A 35 5.22 -2.52 5.52
C LEU A 35 6.22 -3.26 4.62
N ASN A 36 7.38 -3.66 5.16
CA ASN A 36 8.40 -4.40 4.42
C ASN A 36 7.91 -5.79 3.99
N ALA A 37 7.16 -6.49 4.83
CA ALA A 37 6.58 -7.79 4.48
C ALA A 37 5.51 -7.66 3.40
N GLY A 38 4.61 -6.67 3.52
CA GLY A 38 3.52 -6.43 2.57
C GLY A 38 4.06 -5.95 1.23
N PHE A 39 5.04 -5.04 1.24
CA PHE A 39 5.75 -4.59 0.04
C PHE A 39 6.36 -5.77 -0.71
N ARG A 40 7.05 -6.69 -0.02
CA ARG A 40 7.65 -7.88 -0.67
C ARG A 40 6.61 -8.77 -1.33
N ARG A 41 5.45 -9.00 -0.69
CA ARG A 41 4.35 -9.79 -1.27
C ARG A 41 3.81 -9.15 -2.54
N LEU A 42 3.52 -7.85 -2.50
CA LEU A 42 3.01 -7.10 -3.64
C LEU A 42 4.04 -6.96 -4.75
N PHE A 43 5.32 -6.80 -4.40
CA PHE A 43 6.41 -6.75 -5.35
C PHE A 43 6.56 -8.07 -6.11
N SER A 44 6.50 -9.20 -5.41
CA SER A 44 6.51 -10.53 -6.06
C SER A 44 5.36 -10.68 -7.05
N TYR A 45 4.16 -10.23 -6.68
CA TYR A 45 2.99 -10.26 -7.56
C TYR A 45 3.22 -9.46 -8.85
N ILE A 46 3.71 -8.21 -8.78
CA ILE A 46 3.97 -7.40 -9.99
C ILE A 46 5.18 -7.89 -10.79
N GLN A 47 6.07 -8.70 -10.20
CA GLN A 47 7.19 -9.34 -10.89
C GLN A 47 6.82 -10.65 -11.60
N GLY A 48 5.53 -11.03 -11.59
CA GLY A 48 5.03 -12.21 -12.30
C GLY A 48 4.65 -13.38 -11.38
N SER A 49 4.60 -13.21 -10.05
CA SER A 49 4.00 -14.20 -9.14
C SER A 49 2.47 -14.12 -9.11
N ASN A 50 1.86 -14.06 -10.29
CA ASN A 50 0.42 -14.07 -10.56
C ASN A 50 0.10 -15.16 -11.58
N GLN A 51 -1.17 -15.53 -11.74
CA GLN A 51 -1.55 -16.70 -12.56
C GLN A 51 -1.07 -16.58 -14.01
N GLY A 52 -1.07 -15.38 -14.57
CA GLY A 52 -0.64 -15.11 -15.94
C GLY A 52 0.87 -14.90 -16.12
N LYS A 53 1.67 -14.96 -15.05
CA LYS A 53 3.11 -14.59 -15.06
C LYS A 53 3.37 -13.20 -15.66
N VAL A 54 2.39 -12.31 -15.57
CA VAL A 54 2.43 -10.97 -16.15
C VAL A 54 3.29 -10.08 -15.27
N LYS A 55 4.21 -9.34 -15.88
CA LYS A 55 4.97 -8.29 -15.17
C LYS A 55 4.24 -6.97 -15.32
N ALA A 56 4.15 -6.23 -14.23
CA ALA A 56 3.57 -4.89 -14.20
C ALA A 56 4.59 -3.92 -13.61
N ASP A 57 4.59 -2.68 -14.11
CA ASP A 57 5.48 -1.65 -13.62
C ASP A 57 5.15 -1.25 -12.18
N MET A 58 6.20 -0.91 -11.41
CA MET A 58 6.04 -0.38 -10.07
C MET A 58 5.42 1.02 -10.13
N THR A 59 4.44 1.27 -9.28
CA THR A 59 3.76 2.56 -9.18
C THR A 59 4.02 3.23 -7.85
N ALA A 60 3.85 4.55 -7.81
CA ALA A 60 3.88 5.34 -6.59
C ALA A 60 2.56 6.11 -6.44
N PRO A 61 2.09 6.38 -5.22
CA PRO A 61 2.68 5.97 -3.93
C PRO A 61 2.29 4.54 -3.52
N VAL A 62 3.12 3.92 -2.67
CA VAL A 62 2.71 2.76 -1.86
C VAL A 62 1.88 3.28 -0.70
N THR A 63 0.68 2.73 -0.51
CA THR A 63 -0.20 3.12 0.59
C THR A 63 -0.25 2.02 1.64
N CYS A 64 -0.42 2.39 2.90
CA CYS A 64 -0.69 1.43 3.96
C CYS A 64 -1.74 1.98 4.92
N ARG A 65 -2.83 1.21 5.08
CA ARG A 65 -3.89 1.48 6.04
C ARG A 65 -3.56 0.75 7.35
N VAL A 66 -3.72 1.45 8.46
CA VAL A 66 -3.58 0.89 9.82
C VAL A 66 -4.97 0.79 10.42
N ASP A 67 -5.36 -0.42 10.79
CA ASP A 67 -6.48 -0.64 11.71
C ASP A 67 -5.86 -1.04 13.07
N PRO A 68 -5.84 -0.13 14.06
CA PRO A 68 -5.15 -0.36 15.32
C PRO A 68 -5.80 -1.47 16.14
N GLY A 69 -4.98 -2.24 16.85
CA GLY A 69 -5.45 -3.24 17.81
C GLY A 69 -6.21 -2.63 18.99
N ALA A 70 -6.97 -3.46 19.71
CA ALA A 70 -7.78 -3.02 20.85
C ALA A 70 -6.95 -2.37 21.99
N SER A 71 -5.67 -2.69 22.09
CA SER A 71 -4.73 -2.09 23.03
C SER A 71 -3.32 -1.97 22.43
N PRO A 72 -2.42 -1.17 23.02
CA PRO A 72 -1.03 -1.05 22.55
C PRO A 72 -0.23 -2.36 22.57
N ALA A 73 -0.67 -3.35 23.35
CA ALA A 73 -0.07 -4.67 23.41
C ALA A 73 -0.65 -5.65 22.37
N CYS A 74 -1.71 -5.26 21.66
CA CYS A 74 -2.32 -6.05 20.60
C CYS A 74 -1.68 -5.70 19.25
N GLU A 75 -1.63 -6.69 18.37
CA GLU A 75 -1.27 -6.46 16.97
C GLU A 75 -2.25 -5.51 16.31
N SER A 76 -1.73 -4.66 15.44
CA SER A 76 -2.52 -3.87 14.51
C SER A 76 -2.59 -4.57 13.17
N GLN A 77 -3.70 -4.41 12.47
CA GLN A 77 -3.84 -4.88 11.10
C GLN A 77 -3.32 -3.81 10.14
N PHE A 78 -2.41 -4.20 9.27
CA PHE A 78 -1.81 -3.33 8.27
C PHE A 78 -2.21 -3.83 6.88
N THR A 79 -2.91 -3.01 6.12
CA THR A 79 -3.24 -3.29 4.72
C THR A 79 -2.34 -2.45 3.83
N VAL A 80 -1.36 -3.09 3.18
CA VAL A 80 -0.49 -2.44 2.19
C VAL A 80 -1.15 -2.55 0.83
N SER A 81 -1.11 -1.48 0.03
CA SER A 81 -1.66 -1.47 -1.34
C SER A 81 -0.74 -0.78 -2.34
N PHE A 82 -0.62 -1.39 -3.53
CA PHE A 82 -0.01 -0.79 -4.71
C PHE A 82 -1.08 -0.39 -5.72
N TYR A 83 -0.88 0.76 -6.36
CA TYR A 83 -1.72 1.18 -7.47
C TYR A 83 -1.41 0.29 -8.67
N ILE A 84 -2.45 -0.20 -9.35
CA ILE A 84 -2.25 -0.99 -10.56
C ILE A 84 -2.04 -0.01 -11.73
N PRO A 85 -0.99 -0.16 -12.55
CA PRO A 85 -0.79 0.67 -13.74
C PRO A 85 -2.03 0.74 -14.63
N GLU A 86 -2.23 1.85 -15.34
CA GLU A 86 -3.43 2.12 -16.14
C GLU A 86 -3.70 1.02 -17.20
N GLU A 87 -2.63 0.48 -17.79
CA GLU A 87 -2.65 -0.66 -18.73
C GLU A 87 -3.32 -1.92 -18.16
N HIS A 88 -3.36 -2.06 -16.83
CA HIS A 88 -3.91 -3.20 -16.11
C HIS A 88 -5.11 -2.85 -15.23
N GLN A 89 -5.60 -1.60 -15.24
CA GLN A 89 -6.76 -1.19 -14.46
C GLN A 89 -8.05 -1.92 -14.87
N VAL A 90 -8.24 -2.14 -16.18
CA VAL A 90 -9.42 -2.85 -16.70
C VAL A 90 -9.37 -4.33 -16.35
N ASN A 91 -8.24 -4.99 -16.63
CA ASN A 91 -8.04 -6.42 -16.36
C ASN A 91 -6.72 -6.66 -15.60
N PRO A 92 -6.74 -6.53 -14.26
CA PRO A 92 -5.54 -6.73 -13.46
C PRO A 92 -5.11 -8.21 -13.46
N PRO A 93 -3.80 -8.53 -13.40
CA PRO A 93 -3.34 -9.90 -13.31
C PRO A 93 -3.99 -10.65 -12.13
N GLU A 94 -4.44 -11.88 -12.35
CA GLU A 94 -5.12 -12.60 -11.27
C GLU A 94 -4.10 -13.05 -10.20
N PRO A 95 -4.33 -12.75 -8.91
CA PRO A 95 -3.52 -13.29 -7.82
C PRO A 95 -3.37 -14.80 -7.88
N SER A 96 -2.16 -15.29 -7.60
CA SER A 96 -1.95 -16.72 -7.37
C SER A 96 -2.40 -17.09 -5.96
N PHE A 97 -2.95 -18.28 -5.76
CA PHE A 97 -3.38 -18.76 -4.43
C PHE A 97 -2.26 -18.75 -3.38
N ILE A 98 -1.01 -18.84 -3.82
CA ILE A 98 0.18 -18.89 -2.97
C ILE A 98 0.48 -17.52 -2.33
N VAL A 99 0.12 -16.43 -3.01
CA VAL A 99 0.37 -15.07 -2.54
C VAL A 99 -0.93 -14.52 -1.96
N SER A 100 -0.94 -14.19 -0.67
CA SER A 100 -2.08 -13.60 0.04
C SER A 100 -2.32 -12.14 -0.36
N VAL A 101 -2.64 -11.93 -1.63
CA VAL A 101 -2.95 -10.63 -2.25
C VAL A 101 -4.31 -10.69 -2.93
N TRP A 102 -5.00 -9.55 -2.96
CA TRP A 102 -6.29 -9.40 -3.61
C TRP A 102 -6.41 -8.05 -4.30
N ILE A 103 -7.32 -7.97 -5.26
CA ILE A 103 -7.64 -6.72 -5.93
C ILE A 103 -8.73 -6.00 -5.14
N LEU A 104 -8.40 -4.81 -4.65
CA LEU A 104 -9.31 -3.91 -3.97
C LEU A 104 -9.66 -2.76 -4.91
N LYS A 105 -10.95 -2.62 -5.22
CA LYS A 105 -11.48 -1.41 -5.84
C LYS A 105 -11.64 -0.35 -4.76
N LYS A 106 -10.85 0.73 -4.84
CA LYS A 106 -10.98 1.87 -3.93
C LYS A 106 -11.84 2.93 -4.60
N GLU A 107 -12.94 3.31 -3.94
CA GLU A 107 -13.83 4.38 -4.39
C GLU A 107 -13.26 5.76 -4.04
N LYS A 108 -13.89 6.82 -4.56
CA LYS A 108 -13.48 8.20 -4.29
C LYS A 108 -13.67 8.52 -2.81
N GLU A 109 -12.56 8.54 -2.07
CA GLU A 109 -12.55 8.90 -0.66
C GLU A 109 -11.87 10.26 -0.45
N GLN A 110 -12.51 11.14 0.33
CA GLN A 110 -11.90 12.39 0.76
C GLN A 110 -11.05 12.10 1.99
N LEU A 111 -9.75 11.88 1.78
CA LEU A 111 -8.79 11.64 2.86
C LEU A 111 -8.04 12.93 3.19
N GLY A 112 -7.96 13.26 4.48
CA GLY A 112 -7.04 14.29 4.96
C GLY A 112 -5.60 13.81 4.78
N VAL A 113 -4.88 14.38 3.81
CA VAL A 113 -3.48 14.01 3.54
C VAL A 113 -2.53 14.87 4.36
N GLN A 114 -1.84 14.28 5.33
CA GLN A 114 -0.73 14.92 6.03
C GLN A 114 0.60 14.35 5.51
N ARG A 115 1.41 15.18 4.83
CA ARG A 115 2.74 14.80 4.35
C ARG A 115 3.80 14.95 5.44
N LEU A 116 4.66 13.95 5.52
CA LEU A 116 5.58 13.70 6.62
C LEU A 116 6.97 13.64 6.07
N CYS A 117 7.76 14.64 6.37
CA CYS A 117 9.12 14.73 5.89
C CYS A 117 10.01 14.02 6.89
N ASN A 118 10.18 12.72 6.69
CA ASN A 118 11.33 12.01 7.23
C ASN A 118 12.38 12.00 6.12
N THR A 119 13.52 12.67 6.35
CA THR A 119 14.74 12.37 5.60
C THR A 119 15.04 10.88 5.81
N LEU A 120 15.06 10.10 4.72
CA LEU A 120 15.66 8.76 4.75
C LEU A 120 17.09 8.91 5.30
N PRO A 121 17.56 8.05 6.23
CA PRO A 121 18.99 7.91 6.39
C PRO A 121 19.52 7.37 5.06
N THR A 122 20.33 8.17 4.38
CA THR A 122 21.23 7.73 3.32
C THR A 122 22.04 6.55 3.86
N ALA A 123 21.84 5.36 3.31
CA ALA A 123 22.82 4.29 3.35
C ALA A 123 22.59 3.37 2.16
N PHE A 124 23.66 3.19 1.40
CA PHE A 124 23.81 2.43 0.16
C PHE A 124 23.66 0.92 0.36
#